data_AF-A0A7S2UA00-F1
#
_entry.id   AF-A0A7S2UA00-F1
#
_cell.length_a   1.000
_cell.length_b   1.000
_cell.length_c   1.000
_cell.angle_alpha   90.00
_cell.angle_beta   90.00
_cell.angle_gamma   90.00
#
_symmetry.space_group_name_H-M   'P 1'
#
loop_
_entity.id
_entity.type
_entity.pdbx_description
1 polymer ?
#
loop_
_entity_poly.entity_id
_entity_poly.type
_entity_poly.pdbx_seq_one_letter_code
_entity_poly.pdbx_strand_id
1 'polypeptide(L)'
;GTGSGPSQSFIGGVPSYFVHDENVPSSTVAAMRCGICESPLHLVSQLHAPMDSLDRALHVFACNRSSCYETLFQQSSNLKMSSNNNDPHHVENPLMHRFCFGGKGVVRCSRTQQQLQSTKPSKAPSSVTIE
;
A
#
# COMPACT_ATOMS: atom_id res chain seq x y z
N GLY A 1 1.52 -4.46 22.30
CA GLY A 1 2.92 -4.22 21.90
C GLY A 1 3.00 -2.84 21.28
N THR A 2 3.91 -2.00 21.76
CA THR A 2 3.97 -0.54 21.51
C THR A 2 5.19 -0.12 20.69
N GLY A 3 5.67 -1.00 19.81
CA GLY A 3 6.71 -0.69 18.85
C GLY A 3 6.22 -1.09 17.46
N SER A 4 5.62 -0.15 16.74
CA SER A 4 5.25 -0.31 15.34
C SER A 4 5.35 1.05 14.68
N GLY A 5 6.57 1.45 14.31
CA GLY A 5 6.79 2.65 13.51
C GLY A 5 6.46 2.40 12.03
N PRO A 6 6.43 3.45 11.19
CA PRO A 6 6.29 3.29 9.74
C PRO A 6 7.48 2.53 9.11
N SER A 7 8.64 2.54 9.76
CA SER A 7 9.86 1.82 9.35
C SER A 7 9.91 0.34 9.80
N GLN A 8 8.75 -0.28 9.99
CA GLN A 8 8.66 -1.69 10.39
C GLN A 8 7.67 -2.45 9.52
N SER A 9 7.97 -3.72 9.25
CA SER A 9 7.10 -4.63 8.52
C SER A 9 6.34 -5.54 9.50
N PHE A 10 5.03 -5.66 9.32
CA PHE A 10 4.19 -6.53 10.16
C PHE A 10 2.87 -6.91 9.46
N ILE A 11 2.20 -7.94 9.99
CA ILE A 11 0.90 -8.44 9.53
C ILE A 11 -0.16 -8.06 10.57
N GLY A 12 -1.29 -7.54 10.11
CA GLY A 12 -2.40 -7.07 10.96
C GLY A 12 -2.09 -5.77 11.71
N GLY A 13 -2.86 -5.48 12.76
CA GLY A 13 -2.63 -4.33 13.64
C GLY A 13 -3.16 -3.01 13.10
N VAL A 14 -2.55 -1.91 13.54
CA VAL A 14 -2.90 -0.54 13.17
C VAL A 14 -1.76 0.02 12.31
N PRO A 15 -2.06 0.67 11.17
CA PRO A 15 -1.02 1.19 10.30
C PRO A 15 -0.31 2.37 10.95
N SER A 16 0.99 2.47 10.68
CA SER A 16 1.82 3.57 11.13
C SER A 16 2.30 4.40 9.95
N TYR A 17 2.32 5.71 10.14
CA TYR A 17 2.58 6.70 9.10
C TYR A 17 3.79 7.56 9.47
N PHE A 18 4.47 8.07 8.45
CA PHE A 18 5.50 9.09 8.65
C PHE A 18 4.84 10.42 9.01
N VAL A 19 5.35 11.10 10.05
CA VAL A 19 4.75 12.32 10.62
C VAL A 19 4.67 13.48 9.62
N HIS A 20 5.53 13.47 8.59
CA HIS A 20 5.64 14.54 7.59
C HIS A 20 5.08 14.17 6.21
N ASP A 21 4.27 13.11 6.10
CA ASP A 21 3.65 12.79 4.82
C ASP A 21 2.38 13.63 4.63
N GLU A 22 2.53 14.83 4.07
CA GLU A 22 1.41 15.72 3.74
C GLU A 22 0.42 15.12 2.72
N ASN A 23 0.80 14.03 2.04
CA ASN A 23 -0.04 13.36 1.05
C ASN A 23 -1.00 12.34 1.66
N VAL A 24 -0.92 12.09 2.98
CA VAL A 24 -1.90 11.24 3.67
C VAL A 24 -2.72 12.09 4.62
N PRO A 25 -3.87 12.61 4.15
CA PRO A 25 -4.85 13.16 5.08
C PRO A 25 -5.16 12.10 6.13
N SER A 26 -5.06 12.42 7.43
CA SER A 26 -5.43 11.53 8.53
C SER A 26 -6.83 10.92 8.37
N SER A 27 -7.72 11.58 7.61
CA SER A 27 -9.06 11.10 7.28
C SER A 27 -9.10 9.96 6.25
N THR A 28 -8.06 9.78 5.42
CA THR A 28 -8.07 8.85 4.27
C THR A 28 -8.00 7.38 4.69
N VAL A 29 -7.27 7.10 5.77
CA VAL A 29 -7.06 5.74 6.28
C VAL A 29 -8.31 5.25 7.01
N ALA A 30 -8.90 6.11 7.84
CA ALA A 30 -10.18 5.85 8.50
C ALA A 30 -11.35 5.74 7.50
N ALA A 31 -11.18 6.25 6.28
CA ALA A 31 -12.20 6.26 5.23
C ALA A 31 -12.08 5.12 4.20
N MET A 32 -11.07 4.25 4.28
CA MET A 32 -10.93 3.15 3.33
C MET A 32 -12.05 2.12 3.52
N ARG A 33 -12.96 2.06 2.55
CA ARG A 33 -14.13 1.17 2.53
C ARG A 33 -14.07 0.15 1.41
N CYS A 34 -14.60 -1.03 1.68
CA CYS A 34 -14.81 -2.09 0.70
C CYS A 34 -15.70 -1.57 -0.43
N GLY A 35 -15.30 -1.81 -1.68
CA GLY A 35 -16.08 -1.41 -2.85
C GLY A 35 -17.39 -2.18 -3.05
N ILE A 36 -17.62 -3.24 -2.26
CA ILE A 36 -18.79 -4.13 -2.38
C ILE A 36 -19.77 -3.91 -1.23
N CYS A 37 -19.31 -4.10 0.01
CA CYS A 37 -20.19 -4.03 1.19
C CYS A 37 -20.06 -2.71 1.97
N GLU A 38 -19.25 -1.77 1.48
CA GLU A 38 -18.98 -0.44 2.09
C GLU A 38 -18.47 -0.46 3.54
N SER A 39 -18.18 -1.64 4.07
CA SER A 39 -17.60 -1.80 5.40
C SER A 39 -16.16 -1.30 5.42
N PRO A 40 -15.65 -0.83 6.57
CA PRO A 40 -14.24 -0.46 6.71
C PRO A 40 -13.31 -1.60 6.30
N LEU A 41 -12.19 -1.25 5.66
CA LEU A 41 -11.13 -2.20 5.36
C LEU A 41 -10.19 -2.33 6.56
N HIS A 42 -9.65 -3.53 6.75
CA HIS A 42 -8.71 -3.84 7.82
C HIS A 42 -7.29 -3.88 7.28
N LEU A 43 -6.31 -3.40 8.04
CA LEU A 43 -4.91 -3.57 7.68
C LEU A 43 -4.56 -5.07 7.69
N VAL A 44 -4.08 -5.56 6.56
CA VAL A 44 -3.56 -6.92 6.40
C VAL A 44 -2.06 -6.93 6.60
N SER A 45 -1.36 -5.96 6.01
CA SER A 45 0.09 -5.88 6.16
C SER A 45 0.60 -4.46 6.00
N GLN A 46 1.65 -4.13 6.76
CA GLN A 46 2.54 -3.02 6.49
C GLN A 46 3.89 -3.59 6.05
N LEU A 47 4.41 -3.12 4.92
CA LEU A 47 5.72 -3.48 4.41
C LEU A 47 6.60 -2.24 4.37
N HIS A 48 7.67 -2.26 5.16
CA HIS A 48 8.75 -1.30 5.07
C HIS A 48 9.61 -1.58 3.84
N ALA A 49 9.75 -0.59 2.96
CA ALA A 49 10.42 -0.69 1.67
C ALA A 49 11.41 0.48 1.50
N PRO A 50 12.53 0.49 2.25
CA PRO A 50 13.50 1.56 2.19
C PRO A 50 14.14 1.64 0.80
N MET A 51 14.46 2.86 0.37
CA MET A 51 15.19 3.17 -0.86
C MET A 51 16.26 4.21 -0.56
N ASP A 52 17.19 4.42 -1.50
CA ASP A 52 18.21 5.45 -1.34
C ASP A 52 17.57 6.80 -1.06
N SER A 53 17.92 7.40 0.08
CA SER A 53 17.39 8.67 0.61
C SER A 53 15.88 8.72 0.92
N LEU A 54 15.16 7.60 0.82
CA LEU A 54 13.72 7.56 1.03
C LEU A 54 13.34 6.41 1.95
N ASP A 55 12.64 6.74 3.02
CA ASP A 55 11.93 5.74 3.81
C ASP A 55 10.49 5.60 3.26
N ARG A 56 10.04 4.37 3.00
CA ARG A 56 8.71 4.09 2.44
C ARG A 56 8.01 2.96 3.17
N ALA A 57 6.69 3.08 3.28
CA ALA A 57 5.84 2.01 3.74
C ALA A 57 4.72 1.76 2.72
N LEU A 58 4.45 0.48 2.45
CA LEU A 58 3.28 0.02 1.72
C LEU A 58 2.30 -0.57 2.72
N HIS A 59 1.08 -0.08 2.73
CA HIS A 59 -0.01 -0.62 3.54
C HIS A 59 -1.01 -1.34 2.65
N VAL A 60 -1.36 -2.56 3.01
CA VAL A 60 -2.36 -3.37 2.32
C VAL A 60 -3.57 -3.53 3.22
N PHE A 61 -4.73 -3.13 2.73
CA PHE A 61 -6.00 -3.20 3.43
C PHE A 61 -6.96 -4.13 2.71
N ALA A 62 -7.74 -4.92 3.45
CA ALA A 62 -8.72 -5.83 2.86
C ALA A 62 -10.02 -5.94 3.66
N CYS A 63 -11.09 -6.33 2.97
CA CYS A 63 -12.38 -6.58 3.59
C CYS A 63 -12.34 -7.92 4.34
N ASN A 64 -12.95 -7.99 5.52
CA ASN A 64 -13.03 -9.22 6.30
C ASN A 64 -14.36 -9.99 6.07
N ARG A 65 -15.09 -9.73 4.97
CA ARG A 65 -16.32 -10.46 4.62
C ARG A 65 -16.04 -11.41 3.46
N SER A 66 -16.14 -12.72 3.71
CA SER A 66 -15.93 -13.76 2.68
C SER A 66 -16.83 -13.57 1.46
N SER A 67 -18.10 -13.19 1.67
CA SER A 67 -19.06 -12.95 0.59
C SER A 67 -18.61 -11.89 -0.43
N CYS A 68 -17.79 -10.91 0.00
CA CYS A 68 -17.25 -9.90 -0.91
C CYS A 68 -16.20 -10.49 -1.86
N TYR A 69 -15.39 -11.45 -1.41
CA TYR A 69 -14.43 -12.14 -2.28
C TYR A 69 -15.16 -13.03 -3.29
N GLU A 70 -16.17 -13.79 -2.85
CA GLU A 70 -16.98 -14.64 -3.73
C GLU A 70 -17.64 -13.83 -4.85
N THR A 71 -18.15 -12.64 -4.53
CA THR A 71 -18.77 -11.73 -5.51
C THR A 71 -17.77 -11.29 -6.59
N LEU A 72 -16.51 -11.01 -6.23
CA LEU A 72 -15.47 -10.68 -7.22
C LEU A 72 -15.20 -11.85 -8.17
N PHE A 73 -15.11 -13.07 -7.64
CA PHE A 73 -14.90 -14.26 -8.47
C PHE A 73 -16.05 -14.46 -9.45
N GLN A 74 -17.31 -14.29 -9.01
CA GLN A 74 -18.47 -14.41 -9.90
C GLN A 74 -18.54 -13.32 -10.98
N GLN A 75 -18.16 -12.07 -10.66
CA GLN A 75 -18.12 -11.00 -11.66
C GLN A 75 -17.08 -11.27 -12.75
N SER A 76 -15.94 -11.86 -12.38
CA SER A 76 -14.89 -12.20 -13.34
C SER A 76 -15.28 -13.31 -14.31
N SER A 77 -16.08 -14.29 -13.86
CA SER A 77 -16.54 -15.38 -14.71
C SER A 77 -17.55 -14.86 -15.75
N ASN A 78 -18.35 -13.85 -15.40
CA ASN A 78 -19.32 -13.26 -16.32
C ASN A 78 -18.68 -12.35 -17.38
N LEU A 79 -17.52 -11.72 -17.09
CA LEU A 79 -16.78 -10.92 -18.06
C LEU A 79 -16.18 -11.76 -19.21
N LYS A 80 -15.95 -13.07 -19.01
CA LYS A 80 -15.43 -13.96 -20.06
C LYS A 80 -16.46 -14.29 -21.16
N MET A 81 -17.75 -13.99 -20.99
CA MET A 81 -18.79 -14.31 -21.98
C MET A 81 -19.06 -13.20 -23.01
N SER A 82 -18.45 -12.02 -22.90
CA SER A 82 -18.73 -10.89 -23.80
C SER A 82 -17.61 -10.59 -24.82
N SER A 83 -16.57 -11.43 -24.92
CA SER A 83 -15.48 -11.21 -25.87
C SER A 83 -15.74 -12.00 -27.16
N ASN A 84 -16.02 -11.27 -28.25
CA ASN A 84 -16.10 -11.85 -29.59
C ASN A 84 -14.73 -12.42 -30.00
N ASN A 85 -14.73 -13.70 -30.35
CA ASN A 85 -13.56 -14.54 -30.65
C ASN A 85 -12.81 -14.12 -31.93
N ASN A 86 -11.85 -13.20 -31.88
CA ASN A 86 -10.92 -13.01 -33.01
C ASN A 86 -9.47 -12.63 -32.64
N ASP A 87 -9.08 -12.62 -31.36
CA ASP A 87 -7.69 -12.33 -31.00
C ASP A 87 -7.07 -13.48 -30.17
N PRO A 88 -6.14 -14.29 -30.72
CA PRO A 88 -5.59 -15.47 -30.05
C PRO A 88 -4.49 -15.16 -29.02
N HIS A 89 -4.10 -13.90 -28.85
CA HIS A 89 -3.01 -13.54 -27.94
C HIS A 89 -3.53 -12.67 -26.79
N HIS A 90 -3.27 -13.13 -25.57
CA HIS A 90 -3.54 -12.49 -24.27
C HIS A 90 -4.90 -12.77 -23.58
N VAL A 91 -5.07 -13.99 -23.08
CA VAL A 91 -6.01 -14.27 -21.96
C VAL A 91 -5.35 -13.85 -20.65
N GLU A 92 -5.28 -12.55 -20.38
CA GLU A 92 -4.95 -12.07 -19.04
C GLU A 92 -6.13 -12.34 -18.12
N ASN A 93 -5.89 -13.00 -16.99
CA ASN A 93 -6.91 -13.18 -15.95
C ASN A 93 -7.23 -11.80 -15.35
N PRO A 94 -8.40 -11.19 -15.62
CA PRO A 94 -8.69 -9.81 -15.22
C PRO A 94 -8.75 -9.63 -13.70
N LEU A 95 -8.83 -10.74 -12.94
CA LEU A 95 -8.77 -10.75 -11.49
C LEU A 95 -7.38 -10.52 -10.90
N MET A 96 -6.31 -10.96 -11.56
CA MET A 96 -4.96 -10.79 -10.99
C MET A 96 -4.41 -9.38 -11.19
N HIS A 97 -4.92 -8.64 -12.17
CA HIS A 97 -4.38 -7.33 -12.55
C HIS A 97 -4.82 -6.15 -11.67
N ARG A 98 -5.66 -6.37 -10.66
CA ARG A 98 -6.22 -5.28 -9.84
C ARG A 98 -5.87 -5.36 -8.36
N PHE A 99 -4.76 -6.01 -8.03
CA PHE A 99 -4.17 -5.83 -6.70
C PHE A 99 -3.61 -4.40 -6.62
N CYS A 100 -4.08 -3.60 -5.66
CA CYS A 100 -3.61 -2.22 -5.41
C CYS A 100 -3.89 -1.12 -6.45
N PHE A 101 -4.55 -1.38 -7.59
CA PHE A 101 -4.83 -0.34 -8.60
C PHE A 101 -6.19 0.34 -8.39
N GLY A 102 -6.19 1.52 -7.74
CA GLY A 102 -7.13 2.65 -7.90
C GLY A 102 -8.65 2.43 -7.92
N GLY A 103 -9.15 1.21 -7.66
CA GLY A 103 -10.53 0.80 -7.91
C GLY A 103 -11.36 0.56 -6.65
N LYS A 104 -12.67 0.40 -6.85
CA LYS A 104 -13.64 -0.06 -5.82
C LYS A 104 -13.50 -1.57 -5.62
N GLY A 105 -12.38 -2.03 -5.06
CA GLY A 105 -12.10 -3.44 -4.77
C GLY A 105 -12.36 -3.84 -3.31
N VAL A 106 -12.19 -5.13 -3.02
CA VAL A 106 -12.16 -5.67 -1.64
C VAL A 106 -10.78 -5.54 -0.99
N VAL A 107 -9.75 -5.26 -1.80
CA VAL A 107 -8.38 -4.97 -1.38
C VAL A 107 -8.02 -3.57 -1.86
N ARG A 108 -7.37 -2.78 -1.01
CA ARG A 108 -6.79 -1.48 -1.35
C ARG A 108 -5.40 -1.38 -0.79
N CYS A 109 -4.57 -0.55 -1.43
CA CYS A 109 -3.23 -0.30 -0.96
C CYS A 109 -2.99 1.21 -0.90
N SER A 110 -2.24 1.64 0.10
CA SER A 110 -1.74 3.00 0.21
C SER A 110 -0.23 2.96 0.40
N ARG A 111 0.44 4.05 0.02
CA ARG A 111 1.87 4.21 0.18
C ARG A 111 2.13 5.48 0.97
N THR A 112 3.04 5.41 1.92
CA THR A 112 3.63 6.60 2.56
C THR A 112 5.12 6.64 2.38
N GLN A 113 5.67 7.85 2.41
CA GLN A 113 7.10 8.06 2.27
C GLN A 113 7.60 9.29 3.01
N GLN A 114 8.85 9.25 3.44
CA GLN A 114 9.57 10.39 3.99
C GLN A 114 10.98 10.45 3.40
N GLN A 115 11.45 11.66 3.08
CA GLN A 115 12.86 11.86 2.76
C GLN A 115 13.71 11.66 4.00
N LEU A 116 14.72 10.79 3.91
CA LEU A 116 15.79 10.75 4.88
C LEU A 116 16.51 12.09 4.78
N GLN A 117 16.49 12.88 5.84
CA GLN A 117 17.33 14.07 5.90
C GLN A 117 18.76 13.58 5.77
N SER A 118 19.40 13.85 4.62
CA SER A 118 20.82 13.61 4.46
C SER A 118 21.49 14.36 5.60
N THR A 119 22.01 13.63 6.57
CA THR A 119 22.88 14.23 7.57
C THR A 119 23.98 14.89 6.76
N LYS A 120 24.01 16.23 6.76
CA LYS A 120 25.13 16.96 6.17
C LYS A 120 26.37 16.30 6.75
N PRO A 121 27.32 15.82 5.93
CA PRO A 121 28.55 15.26 6.47
C PRO A 121 29.12 16.30 7.42
N SER A 122 29.15 15.95 8.70
CA SER A 122 29.67 16.82 9.75
C SER A 122 31.05 17.24 9.28
N LYS A 123 31.25 18.54 9.08
CA LYS A 123 32.53 19.11 8.65
C LYS A 123 33.63 18.39 9.43
N ALA A 124 34.50 17.66 8.74
CA ALA A 124 35.65 17.05 9.37
C ALA A 124 36.37 18.14 10.17
N PRO A 125 36.73 17.91 11.45
CA PRO A 125 37.44 18.90 12.23
C PRO A 125 38.70 19.28 11.47
N SER A 126 38.81 20.56 11.11
CA SER A 126 40.01 21.12 10.48
C SER A 126 41.20 20.74 11.36
N SER A 127 42.14 20.00 10.78
CA SER A 127 43.40 19.64 11.41
C SER A 127 44.07 20.90 11.97
N VAL A 128 44.29 20.91 13.28
CA VAL A 128 45.06 21.94 13.99
C VAL A 128 46.51 21.82 13.52
N THR A 129 47.01 22.86 12.86
CA THR A 129 48.45 23.03 12.62
C THR A 129 49.08 23.48 13.94
N ILE A 130 50.02 22.70 14.47
CA ILE A 130 50.89 23.11 15.58
C ILE A 130 52.15 23.69 14.93
N GLU A 131 52.40 24.98 15.18
CA GLU A 131 53.69 25.64 14.89
C GLU A 131 54.68 25.40 16.03
#